data_AF-A0A4P8WND2-F1
#
_entry.id   AF-A0A4P8WND2-F1
#
_cell.length_a   1.000
_cell.length_b   1.000
_cell.length_c   1.000
_cell.angle_alpha   90.00
_cell.angle_beta   90.00
_cell.angle_gamma   90.00
#
_symmetry.space_group_name_H-M   'P 1'
#
loop_
_entity.id
_entity.type
_entity.pdbx_description
1 polymer ?
#
loop_
_entity_poly.entity_id
_entity_poly.type
_entity_poly.pdbx_seq_one_letter_code
_entity_poly.pdbx_strand_id
1 'polypeptide(L)'
;MSTTTDDPDRTDSQSSPTDDTAVQSAPDRAELAARAELLAEENARLRDEYARATRTTYRRTARWLAVVGALAVLGGFLFPDGRAVLFALGGTGLFGGILTAYLTPGRFVAADVGECVYAAAATNVAALIDDLALRDERLYLPGSEGASVRLFVPQRAEYELPDDRSGPIVTRAAERGLVLEPTGGRLFAEFERTLGEPLPAEPSAAATTLADAVVEQFELARRAEPAVDADDGRLTVAIDSSAFGDVDRVDHPVASFLAVGVAEALDRPIELAVDAGETPDEWLVTCRWDHVDERTE
;
A
#
# COMPACT_ATOMS: atom_id res chain seq x y z
N MET A 1 41.50 -45.63 -59.81
CA MET A 1 40.89 -46.51 -60.85
C MET A 1 39.39 -46.23 -60.82
N SER A 2 38.89 -45.62 -61.88
CA SER A 2 37.46 -45.35 -62.10
C SER A 2 36.83 -46.47 -62.92
N THR A 3 35.54 -46.75 -62.68
CA THR A 3 34.46 -47.29 -63.55
C THR A 3 33.34 -47.70 -62.59
N THR A 4 32.22 -47.00 -62.36
CA THR A 4 31.13 -46.47 -63.23
C THR A 4 30.33 -47.55 -63.95
N THR A 5 28.99 -47.42 -63.85
CA THR A 5 27.87 -47.93 -64.70
C THR A 5 27.06 -49.03 -63.99
N ASP A 6 25.72 -49.09 -63.95
CA ASP A 6 24.57 -48.17 -64.16
C ASP A 6 23.30 -48.98 -63.79
N ASP A 7 22.20 -48.26 -63.60
CA ASP A 7 20.78 -48.54 -63.24
C ASP A 7 20.04 -49.57 -64.18
N PRO A 8 18.69 -49.81 -64.21
CA PRO A 8 17.54 -49.57 -63.28
C PRO A 8 16.49 -50.72 -63.18
N ASP A 9 15.45 -50.48 -62.36
CA ASP A 9 13.99 -50.59 -62.65
C ASP A 9 13.09 -51.49 -61.75
N ARG A 10 12.19 -50.77 -61.02
CA ARG A 10 10.78 -51.04 -60.63
C ARG A 10 10.33 -52.31 -59.92
N THR A 11 9.61 -52.14 -58.80
CA THR A 11 8.12 -52.00 -58.79
C THR A 11 7.62 -51.48 -57.43
N ASP A 12 6.63 -50.58 -57.50
CA ASP A 12 5.91 -49.86 -56.44
C ASP A 12 5.31 -50.69 -55.30
N SER A 13 5.29 -50.11 -54.10
CA SER A 13 4.08 -50.02 -53.26
C SER A 13 4.22 -48.92 -52.21
N GLN A 14 3.37 -47.90 -52.36
CA GLN A 14 3.15 -46.80 -51.42
C GLN A 14 2.58 -47.30 -50.08
N SER A 15 3.05 -46.73 -48.97
CA SER A 15 2.21 -46.23 -47.86
C SER A 15 3.11 -45.56 -46.80
N SER A 16 3.18 -44.23 -46.84
CA SER A 16 3.33 -43.42 -45.62
C SER A 16 1.93 -43.19 -45.07
N PRO A 17 1.75 -43.15 -43.74
CA PRO A 17 1.79 -41.83 -43.11
C PRO A 17 2.36 -41.78 -41.67
N THR A 18 3.01 -40.65 -41.36
CA THR A 18 2.95 -39.88 -40.09
C THR A 18 3.71 -40.46 -38.88
N ASP A 19 4.86 -39.93 -38.50
CA ASP A 19 5.06 -38.67 -37.71
C ASP A 19 4.51 -38.77 -36.27
N ASP A 20 5.12 -39.66 -35.47
CA ASP A 20 5.06 -39.60 -34.00
C ASP A 20 6.30 -38.85 -33.50
N THR A 21 6.38 -37.57 -33.87
CA THR A 21 7.11 -36.60 -33.08
C THR A 21 6.41 -36.53 -31.73
N ALA A 22 7.02 -37.16 -30.72
CA ALA A 22 6.58 -37.11 -29.34
C ALA A 22 6.58 -35.64 -28.85
N VAL A 23 5.46 -34.96 -29.07
CA VAL A 23 5.07 -33.75 -28.35
C VAL A 23 4.84 -34.20 -26.91
N GLN A 24 5.89 -34.15 -26.09
CA GLN A 24 5.72 -33.98 -24.66
C GLN A 24 5.06 -32.61 -24.49
N SER A 25 3.73 -32.60 -24.49
CA SER A 25 2.94 -31.42 -24.16
C SER A 25 3.32 -30.99 -22.76
N ALA A 26 4.18 -29.97 -22.67
CA ALA A 26 4.31 -29.17 -21.48
C ALA A 26 2.88 -28.79 -21.06
N PRO A 27 2.50 -28.97 -19.78
CA PRO A 27 1.17 -28.58 -19.33
C PRO A 27 0.93 -27.13 -19.77
N ASP A 28 -0.18 -26.93 -20.45
CA ASP A 28 -0.49 -25.72 -21.20
C ASP A 28 -0.36 -24.53 -20.23
N ARG A 29 0.49 -23.55 -20.53
CA ARG A 29 0.74 -22.42 -19.61
C ARG A 29 -0.57 -21.69 -19.23
N ALA A 30 -1.56 -21.75 -20.13
CA ALA A 30 -2.91 -21.28 -19.89
C ALA A 30 -3.64 -22.07 -18.77
N GLU A 31 -3.47 -23.39 -18.69
CA GLU A 31 -4.05 -24.23 -17.64
C GLU A 31 -3.38 -23.96 -16.28
N LEU A 32 -2.08 -23.68 -16.27
CA LEU A 32 -1.35 -23.27 -15.06
C LEU A 32 -1.76 -21.88 -14.59
N ALA A 33 -1.90 -20.91 -15.51
CA ALA A 33 -2.38 -19.57 -15.19
C ALA A 33 -3.82 -19.60 -14.63
N ALA A 34 -4.72 -20.37 -15.28
CA ALA A 34 -6.09 -20.53 -14.81
C ALA A 34 -6.17 -21.20 -13.42
N ARG A 35 -5.27 -22.16 -13.12
CA ARG A 35 -5.18 -22.75 -11.77
C ARG A 35 -4.63 -21.77 -10.74
N ALA A 36 -3.66 -20.94 -11.10
CA ALA A 36 -3.10 -19.92 -10.21
C ALA A 36 -4.14 -18.86 -9.86
N GLU A 37 -4.91 -18.40 -10.86
CA GLU A 37 -6.01 -17.45 -10.70
C GLU A 37 -7.12 -18.04 -9.81
N LEU A 38 -7.54 -19.27 -10.08
CA LEU A 38 -8.54 -19.96 -9.26
C LEU A 38 -8.06 -20.21 -7.82
N LEU A 39 -6.78 -20.52 -7.61
CA LEU A 39 -6.20 -20.68 -6.28
C LEU A 39 -6.06 -19.34 -5.54
N ALA A 40 -5.77 -18.24 -6.25
CA ALA A 40 -5.73 -16.90 -5.68
C ALA A 40 -7.12 -16.45 -5.23
N GLU A 41 -8.15 -16.67 -6.07
CA GLU A 41 -9.55 -16.44 -5.72
C GLU A 41 -10.00 -17.29 -4.52
N GLU A 42 -9.63 -18.58 -4.47
CA GLU A 42 -9.97 -19.46 -3.34
C GLU A 42 -9.23 -19.04 -2.06
N ASN A 43 -7.96 -18.58 -2.15
CA ASN A 43 -7.21 -18.03 -1.00
C ASN A 43 -7.85 -16.74 -0.48
N ALA A 44 -8.23 -15.83 -1.38
CA ALA A 44 -8.93 -14.60 -1.03
C ALA A 44 -10.25 -14.92 -0.32
N ARG A 45 -11.05 -15.86 -0.87
CA ARG A 45 -12.30 -16.32 -0.26
C ARG A 45 -12.10 -16.94 1.13
N LEU A 46 -11.09 -17.79 1.30
CA LEU A 46 -10.78 -18.43 2.58
C LEU A 46 -10.33 -17.42 3.64
N ARG A 47 -9.54 -16.42 3.26
CA ARG A 47 -9.16 -15.30 4.15
C ARG A 47 -10.37 -14.46 4.54
N ASP A 48 -11.29 -14.24 3.61
CA ASP A 48 -12.55 -13.54 3.84
C ASP A 48 -13.49 -14.30 4.80
N GLU A 49 -13.57 -15.63 4.66
CA GLU A 49 -14.32 -16.48 5.57
C GLU A 49 -13.69 -16.52 6.98
N TYR A 50 -12.35 -16.57 7.06
CA TYR A 50 -11.62 -16.50 8.34
C TYR A 50 -11.81 -15.14 9.05
N ALA A 51 -11.78 -14.04 8.31
CA ALA A 51 -11.98 -12.70 8.85
C ALA A 51 -13.41 -12.53 9.42
N ARG A 52 -14.42 -13.12 8.75
CA ARG A 52 -15.83 -13.06 9.19
C ARG A 52 -16.10 -13.95 10.41
N ALA A 53 -15.52 -15.15 10.49
CA ALA A 53 -15.71 -16.08 11.61
C ALA A 53 -15.10 -15.57 12.93
N THR A 54 -14.02 -14.79 12.83
CA THR A 54 -13.30 -14.23 13.97
C THR A 54 -14.16 -13.21 14.72
N ARG A 55 -14.96 -12.38 14.01
CA ARG A 55 -15.60 -11.16 14.54
C ARG A 55 -16.73 -11.34 15.56
N THR A 56 -17.50 -12.43 15.48
CA THR A 56 -18.64 -12.68 16.39
C THR A 56 -18.22 -13.36 17.70
N THR A 57 -17.10 -14.08 17.69
CA THR A 57 -16.61 -14.84 18.83
C THR A 57 -16.07 -13.90 19.93
N TYR A 58 -15.26 -12.89 19.60
CA TYR A 58 -14.61 -12.03 20.62
C TYR A 58 -15.60 -11.19 21.44
N ARG A 59 -16.61 -10.58 20.82
CA ARG A 59 -17.62 -9.78 21.56
C ARG A 59 -18.50 -10.65 22.45
N ARG A 60 -18.77 -11.89 22.03
CA ARG A 60 -19.52 -12.87 22.83
C ARG A 60 -18.67 -13.35 24.01
N THR A 61 -17.39 -13.61 23.79
CA THR A 61 -16.41 -13.99 24.83
C THR A 61 -16.22 -12.87 25.86
N ALA A 62 -16.08 -11.61 25.42
CA ALA A 62 -15.97 -10.46 26.33
C ALA A 62 -17.19 -10.32 27.25
N ARG A 63 -18.40 -10.48 26.70
CA ARG A 63 -19.66 -10.46 27.50
C ARG A 63 -19.74 -11.64 28.46
N TRP A 64 -19.35 -12.84 28.03
CA TRP A 64 -19.34 -14.01 28.91
C TRP A 64 -18.34 -13.85 30.06
N LEU A 65 -17.13 -13.36 29.79
CA LEU A 65 -16.13 -13.07 30.82
C LEU A 65 -16.62 -12.03 31.83
N ALA A 66 -17.26 -10.96 31.36
CA ALA A 66 -17.85 -9.94 32.23
C ALA A 66 -18.99 -10.49 33.09
N VAL A 67 -19.88 -11.32 32.52
CA VAL A 67 -20.99 -11.96 33.24
C VAL A 67 -20.47 -12.95 34.28
N VAL A 68 -19.52 -13.81 33.93
CA VAL A 68 -18.90 -14.76 34.86
C VAL A 68 -18.16 -14.03 35.97
N GLY A 69 -17.43 -12.96 35.65
CA GLY A 69 -16.76 -12.11 36.63
C GLY A 69 -17.75 -11.48 37.61
N ALA A 70 -18.85 -10.90 37.10
CA ALA A 70 -19.90 -10.29 37.92
C ALA A 70 -20.61 -11.31 38.83
N LEU A 71 -20.91 -12.50 38.31
CA LEU A 71 -21.52 -13.59 39.08
C LEU A 71 -20.58 -14.11 40.18
N ALA A 72 -19.27 -14.20 39.91
CA ALA A 72 -18.28 -14.59 40.90
C ALA A 72 -18.16 -13.55 42.03
N VAL A 73 -18.14 -12.24 41.70
CA VAL A 73 -18.17 -11.17 42.71
C VAL A 73 -19.44 -11.27 43.57
N LEU A 74 -20.60 -11.46 42.96
CA LEU A 74 -21.88 -11.62 43.68
C LEU A 74 -21.85 -12.85 44.60
N GLY A 75 -21.33 -13.98 44.13
CA GLY A 75 -21.14 -15.19 44.93
C GLY A 75 -20.23 -14.96 46.14
N GLY A 76 -19.17 -14.16 46.01
CA GLY A 76 -18.25 -13.84 47.11
C GLY A 76 -18.91 -13.07 48.27
N PHE A 77 -20.01 -12.35 48.00
CA PHE A 77 -20.82 -11.71 49.04
C PHE A 77 -21.70 -12.71 49.78
N LEU A 78 -22.27 -13.70 49.08
CA LEU A 78 -23.19 -14.71 49.64
C LEU A 78 -22.48 -15.85 50.37
N PHE A 79 -21.24 -16.19 50.00
CA PHE A 79 -20.50 -17.34 50.54
C PHE A 79 -19.19 -16.91 51.22
N PRO A 80 -19.16 -16.81 52.57
CA PRO A 80 -17.98 -16.35 53.32
C PRO A 80 -16.77 -17.27 53.19
N ASP A 81 -16.98 -18.58 53.17
CA ASP A 81 -15.91 -19.59 53.16
C ASP A 81 -15.13 -19.64 51.83
N GLY A 82 -15.70 -19.12 50.73
CA GLY A 82 -15.10 -19.09 49.39
C GLY A 82 -14.74 -17.69 48.87
N ARG A 83 -14.90 -16.66 49.70
CA ARG A 83 -14.86 -15.24 49.29
C ARG A 83 -13.57 -14.85 48.56
N ALA A 84 -12.41 -15.30 49.06
CA ALA A 84 -11.12 -14.96 48.47
C ALA A 84 -10.99 -15.49 47.02
N VAL A 85 -11.39 -16.74 46.79
CA VAL A 85 -11.34 -17.37 45.46
C VAL A 85 -12.35 -16.72 44.52
N LEU A 86 -13.57 -16.44 45.00
CA LEU A 86 -14.63 -15.82 44.21
C LEU A 86 -14.31 -14.38 43.82
N PHE A 87 -13.69 -13.59 44.69
CA PHE A 87 -13.20 -12.25 44.33
C PHE A 87 -11.99 -12.27 43.41
N ALA A 88 -11.06 -13.21 43.57
CA ALA A 88 -9.96 -13.37 42.62
C ALA A 88 -10.49 -13.71 41.22
N LEU A 89 -11.39 -14.70 41.11
CA LEU A 89 -12.02 -15.09 39.85
C LEU A 89 -12.88 -13.96 39.26
N GLY A 90 -13.61 -13.24 40.11
CA GLY A 90 -14.40 -12.08 39.73
C GLY A 90 -13.56 -10.95 39.16
N GLY A 91 -12.47 -10.62 39.86
CA GLY A 91 -11.50 -9.62 39.42
C GLY A 91 -10.86 -9.97 38.09
N THR A 92 -10.35 -11.21 37.94
CA THR A 92 -9.75 -11.68 36.68
C THR A 92 -10.76 -11.72 35.53
N GLY A 93 -11.99 -12.18 35.77
CA GLY A 93 -13.03 -12.24 34.75
C GLY A 93 -13.50 -10.85 34.29
N LEU A 94 -13.69 -9.93 35.23
CA LEU A 94 -14.08 -8.55 34.93
C LEU A 94 -12.94 -7.81 34.21
N PHE A 95 -11.71 -7.94 34.71
CA PHE A 95 -10.52 -7.35 34.08
C PHE A 95 -10.32 -7.90 32.68
N GLY A 96 -10.37 -9.22 32.48
CA GLY A 96 -10.28 -9.85 31.17
C GLY A 96 -11.42 -9.43 30.23
N GLY A 97 -12.64 -9.28 30.75
CA GLY A 97 -13.79 -8.79 29.98
C GLY A 97 -13.62 -7.34 29.53
N ILE A 98 -13.15 -6.45 30.42
CA ILE A 98 -12.84 -5.05 30.10
C ILE A 98 -11.69 -4.97 29.10
N LEU A 99 -10.59 -5.69 29.35
CA LEU A 99 -9.42 -5.72 28.47
C LEU A 99 -9.82 -6.23 27.08
N THR A 100 -10.60 -7.30 26.99
CA THR A 100 -11.08 -7.82 25.69
C THR A 100 -12.00 -6.80 25.01
N ALA A 101 -12.87 -6.11 25.76
CA ALA A 101 -13.75 -5.09 25.18
C ALA A 101 -12.98 -3.86 24.68
N TYR A 102 -11.91 -3.48 25.36
CA TYR A 102 -11.07 -2.33 25.02
C TYR A 102 -10.07 -2.66 23.89
N LEU A 103 -9.53 -3.87 23.89
CA LEU A 103 -8.64 -4.38 22.85
C LEU A 103 -9.39 -4.90 21.62
N THR A 104 -10.72 -5.11 21.69
CA THR A 104 -11.50 -5.49 20.50
C THR A 104 -11.45 -4.32 19.53
N PRO A 105 -10.80 -4.45 18.37
CA PRO A 105 -10.59 -3.32 17.50
C PRO A 105 -11.91 -2.76 16.96
N GLY A 106 -11.86 -1.49 16.57
CA GLY A 106 -12.86 -0.85 15.72
C GLY A 106 -13.12 -1.66 14.45
N ARG A 107 -14.15 -1.30 13.69
CA ARG A 107 -14.62 -2.11 12.57
C ARG A 107 -13.49 -2.49 11.61
N PHE A 108 -13.13 -3.78 11.54
CA PHE A 108 -12.27 -4.29 10.46
C PHE A 108 -12.95 -4.09 9.11
N VAL A 109 -12.23 -3.44 8.21
CA VAL A 109 -12.50 -3.36 6.77
C VAL A 109 -11.40 -4.20 6.13
N ALA A 110 -11.76 -5.13 5.23
CA ALA A 110 -10.77 -5.92 4.51
C ALA A 110 -9.92 -5.00 3.62
N ALA A 111 -8.64 -5.32 3.45
CA ALA A 111 -7.71 -4.54 2.62
C ALA A 111 -8.29 -4.32 1.21
N ASP A 112 -8.83 -5.36 0.59
CA ASP A 112 -9.46 -5.33 -0.74
C ASP A 112 -10.61 -4.30 -0.85
N VAL A 113 -11.35 -4.07 0.23
CA VAL A 113 -12.41 -3.04 0.24
C VAL A 113 -11.79 -1.64 0.27
N GLY A 114 -10.71 -1.46 1.04
CA GLY A 114 -9.93 -0.23 1.05
C GLY A 114 -9.32 0.05 -0.32
N GLU A 115 -8.71 -0.96 -0.93
CA GLU A 115 -8.18 -0.91 -2.28
C GLU A 115 -9.27 -0.52 -3.29
N CYS A 116 -10.43 -1.17 -3.29
CA CYS A 116 -11.51 -0.86 -4.23
C CYS A 116 -11.98 0.61 -4.13
N VAL A 117 -12.10 1.14 -2.91
CA VAL A 117 -12.51 2.54 -2.69
C VAL A 117 -11.42 3.49 -3.19
N TYR A 118 -10.16 3.21 -2.86
CA TYR A 118 -9.02 4.01 -3.32
C TYR A 118 -8.89 3.96 -4.85
N ALA A 119 -8.93 2.78 -5.45
CA ALA A 119 -8.79 2.59 -6.89
C ALA A 119 -9.83 3.38 -7.69
N ALA A 120 -11.09 3.41 -7.21
CA ALA A 120 -12.12 4.24 -7.82
C ALA A 120 -11.81 5.74 -7.73
N ALA A 121 -11.31 6.22 -6.58
CA ALA A 121 -10.90 7.61 -6.41
C ALA A 121 -9.70 7.97 -7.30
N ALA A 122 -8.66 7.15 -7.30
CA ALA A 122 -7.46 7.32 -8.13
C ALA A 122 -7.80 7.35 -9.62
N THR A 123 -8.69 6.46 -10.08
CA THR A 123 -9.18 6.43 -11.47
C THR A 123 -9.86 7.74 -11.86
N ASN A 124 -10.71 8.30 -10.99
CA ASN A 124 -11.37 9.56 -11.26
C ASN A 124 -10.39 10.75 -11.29
N VAL A 125 -9.39 10.76 -10.41
CA VAL A 125 -8.37 11.82 -10.41
C VAL A 125 -7.47 11.71 -11.64
N ALA A 126 -7.06 10.50 -12.03
CA ALA A 126 -6.31 10.27 -13.26
C ALA A 126 -7.07 10.78 -14.49
N ALA A 127 -8.37 10.46 -14.60
CA ALA A 127 -9.22 10.98 -15.67
C ALA A 127 -9.29 12.52 -15.69
N LEU A 128 -9.31 13.18 -14.52
CA LEU A 128 -9.28 14.64 -14.44
C LEU A 128 -7.93 15.23 -14.87
N ILE A 129 -6.82 14.59 -14.49
CA ILE A 129 -5.46 14.97 -14.92
C ILE A 129 -5.38 14.90 -16.45
N ASP A 130 -5.86 13.82 -17.05
CA ASP A 130 -5.90 13.61 -18.49
C ASP A 130 -6.80 14.62 -19.22
N ASP A 131 -8.04 14.81 -18.75
CA ASP A 131 -9.02 15.73 -19.35
C ASP A 131 -8.54 17.19 -19.31
N LEU A 132 -7.81 17.57 -18.27
CA LEU A 132 -7.23 18.90 -18.12
C LEU A 132 -5.87 19.04 -18.81
N ALA A 133 -5.38 17.97 -19.45
CA ALA A 133 -4.06 17.87 -20.08
C ALA A 133 -2.95 18.34 -19.13
N LEU A 134 -3.03 17.89 -17.88
CA LEU A 134 -2.00 18.16 -16.88
C LEU A 134 -0.80 17.26 -17.11
N ARG A 135 0.28 17.60 -16.43
CA ARG A 135 1.51 16.84 -16.48
C ARG A 135 1.47 15.66 -15.52
N ASP A 136 2.38 14.72 -15.73
CA ASP A 136 2.63 13.62 -14.81
C ASP A 136 3.49 14.03 -13.61
N GLU A 137 4.05 15.25 -13.60
CA GLU A 137 4.85 15.74 -12.47
C GLU A 137 3.95 15.94 -11.23
N ARG A 138 4.30 15.31 -10.11
CA ARG A 138 3.56 15.40 -8.83
C ARG A 138 4.41 16.09 -7.77
N LEU A 139 3.96 17.25 -7.33
CA LEU A 139 4.70 18.10 -6.39
C LEU A 139 3.96 18.18 -5.05
N TYR A 140 4.60 17.76 -3.97
CA TYR A 140 4.08 17.87 -2.61
C TYR A 140 4.64 19.14 -2.01
N LEU A 141 3.78 20.12 -1.81
CA LEU A 141 4.16 21.45 -1.35
C LEU A 141 3.96 21.53 0.17
N PRO A 142 5.00 21.87 0.95
CA PRO A 142 4.89 21.98 2.40
C PRO A 142 3.88 23.06 2.77
N GLY A 143 3.15 22.85 3.86
CA GLY A 143 2.16 23.81 4.32
C GLY A 143 2.81 25.02 4.98
N SER A 144 2.28 26.21 4.72
CA SER A 144 2.68 27.42 5.45
C SER A 144 1.90 27.55 6.76
N GLU A 145 2.56 27.96 7.85
CA GLU A 145 1.92 28.37 9.12
C GLU A 145 0.92 27.32 9.69
N GLY A 146 1.28 26.03 9.65
CA GLY A 146 0.46 24.94 10.21
C GLY A 146 -0.65 24.44 9.30
N ALA A 147 -0.67 24.84 8.02
CA ALA A 147 -1.42 24.16 6.98
C ALA A 147 -0.82 22.78 6.68
N SER A 148 -1.62 21.84 6.14
CA SER A 148 -1.12 20.55 5.67
C SER A 148 -0.43 20.67 4.31
N VAL A 149 0.45 19.71 4.00
CA VAL A 149 1.01 19.50 2.65
C VAL A 149 -0.11 19.44 1.60
N ARG A 150 0.16 20.02 0.42
CA ARG A 150 -0.75 20.00 -0.74
C ARG A 150 -0.09 19.35 -1.94
N LEU A 151 -0.83 18.50 -2.65
CA LEU A 151 -0.38 17.92 -3.92
C LEU A 151 -0.70 18.90 -5.05
N PHE A 152 0.31 19.32 -5.80
CA PHE A 152 0.19 20.15 -6.98
C PHE A 152 0.58 19.36 -8.24
N VAL A 153 -0.26 19.45 -9.28
CA VAL A 153 -0.03 18.87 -10.61
C VAL A 153 -0.09 20.01 -11.63
N PRO A 154 1.05 20.42 -12.22
CA PRO A 154 1.09 21.55 -13.14
C PRO A 154 0.49 21.18 -14.52
N GLN A 155 0.01 22.19 -15.25
CA GLN A 155 -0.44 22.00 -16.64
C GLN A 155 0.72 22.16 -17.65
N ARG A 156 1.79 22.84 -17.28
CA ARG A 156 2.89 23.22 -18.17
C ARG A 156 4.21 22.75 -17.60
N ALA A 157 5.19 22.53 -18.47
CA ALA A 157 6.55 22.19 -18.07
C ALA A 157 7.29 23.35 -17.39
N GLU A 158 6.97 24.59 -17.78
CA GLU A 158 7.40 25.80 -17.08
C GLU A 158 6.24 26.27 -16.22
N TYR A 159 6.42 26.24 -14.91
CA TYR A 159 5.42 26.60 -13.92
C TYR A 159 6.04 27.35 -12.74
N GLU A 160 5.21 28.14 -12.07
CA GLU A 160 5.48 28.70 -10.75
C GLU A 160 4.64 27.95 -9.71
N LEU A 161 5.17 27.82 -8.49
CA LEU A 161 4.43 27.16 -7.42
C LEU A 161 3.29 28.07 -6.92
N PRO A 162 2.07 27.54 -6.73
CA PRO A 162 0.94 28.35 -6.27
C PRO A 162 1.11 28.79 -4.81
N ASP A 163 1.01 30.10 -4.59
CA ASP A 163 0.93 30.70 -3.25
C ASP A 163 -0.46 30.46 -2.62
N ASP A 164 -1.52 30.58 -3.44
CA ASP A 164 -2.90 30.32 -3.02
C ASP A 164 -3.31 28.89 -3.33
N ARG A 165 -3.54 28.11 -2.27
CA ARG A 165 -3.84 26.67 -2.32
C ARG A 165 -5.24 26.34 -1.77
N SER A 166 -6.10 27.35 -1.69
CA SER A 166 -7.44 27.25 -1.06
C SER A 166 -8.45 26.43 -1.87
N GLY A 167 -8.25 26.29 -3.18
CA GLY A 167 -9.15 25.59 -4.09
C GLY A 167 -8.43 24.58 -4.99
N PRO A 168 -9.17 23.62 -5.58
CA PRO A 168 -8.57 22.55 -6.35
C PRO A 168 -8.03 22.98 -7.72
N ILE A 169 -8.56 24.05 -8.31
CA ILE A 169 -8.17 24.50 -9.65
C ILE A 169 -7.45 25.84 -9.54
N VAL A 170 -6.19 25.88 -9.98
CA VAL A 170 -5.40 27.11 -10.09
C VAL A 170 -5.40 27.57 -11.54
N THR A 171 -5.86 28.81 -11.78
CA THR A 171 -6.11 29.32 -13.15
C THR A 171 -5.11 30.39 -13.61
N ARG A 172 -4.31 30.95 -12.68
CA ARG A 172 -3.23 31.90 -13.00
C ARG A 172 -2.27 31.27 -14.00
N ALA A 173 -1.79 32.06 -14.96
CA ALA A 173 -1.15 31.52 -16.15
C ALA A 173 0.15 30.75 -15.87
N ALA A 174 0.96 31.20 -14.91
CA ALA A 174 2.21 30.57 -14.51
C ALA A 174 2.01 29.43 -13.49
N GLU A 175 0.98 29.51 -12.65
CA GLU A 175 0.67 28.53 -11.59
C GLU A 175 -0.40 27.50 -12.01
N ARG A 176 -0.74 27.45 -13.31
CA ARG A 176 -1.93 26.72 -13.77
C ARG A 176 -1.79 25.23 -13.52
N GLY A 177 -2.77 24.65 -12.82
CA GLY A 177 -2.76 23.24 -12.47
C GLY A 177 -3.85 22.86 -11.49
N LEU A 178 -3.66 21.71 -10.85
CA LEU A 178 -4.58 21.13 -9.87
C LEU A 178 -3.89 21.08 -8.50
N VAL A 179 -4.57 21.52 -7.44
CA VAL A 179 -4.09 21.50 -6.06
C VAL A 179 -5.00 20.64 -5.18
N LEU A 180 -4.57 19.42 -4.88
CA LEU A 180 -5.36 18.44 -4.13
C LEU A 180 -4.89 18.32 -2.68
N GLU A 181 -5.80 17.79 -1.85
CA GLU A 181 -5.42 17.24 -0.55
C GLU A 181 -4.80 15.86 -0.81
N PRO A 182 -3.54 15.62 -0.40
CA PRO A 182 -2.90 14.32 -0.60
C PRO A 182 -3.47 13.28 0.36
N THR A 183 -3.62 12.04 -0.12
CA THR A 183 -4.03 10.88 0.69
C THR A 183 -3.10 10.68 1.88
N GLY A 184 -1.81 10.90 1.67
CA GLY A 184 -0.75 10.86 2.68
C GLY A 184 -0.90 11.91 3.78
N GLY A 185 -1.60 13.02 3.56
CA GLY A 185 -1.74 14.10 4.54
C GLY A 185 -2.45 13.66 5.82
N ARG A 186 -3.54 12.88 5.69
CA ARG A 186 -4.27 12.35 6.84
C ARG A 186 -3.53 11.20 7.53
N LEU A 187 -2.79 10.39 6.78
CA LEU A 187 -1.93 9.34 7.32
C LEU A 187 -0.80 9.97 8.14
N PHE A 188 -0.15 10.99 7.60
CA PHE A 188 0.92 11.72 8.29
C PHE A 188 0.44 12.37 9.60
N ALA A 189 -0.72 13.04 9.58
CA ALA A 189 -1.29 13.62 10.79
C ALA A 189 -1.60 12.59 11.88
N GLU A 190 -1.91 11.34 11.52
CA GLU A 190 -2.11 10.25 12.50
C GLU A 190 -0.79 9.64 12.96
N PHE A 191 0.19 9.56 12.07
CA PHE A 191 1.56 9.18 12.38
C PHE A 191 2.17 10.12 13.43
N GLU A 192 2.11 11.44 13.21
CA GLU A 192 2.64 12.44 14.16
C GLU A 192 2.02 12.35 15.55
N ARG A 193 0.69 12.12 15.63
CA ARG A 193 -0.01 11.93 16.91
C ARG A 193 0.51 10.73 17.69
N THR A 194 0.96 9.71 16.99
CA THR A 194 1.48 8.46 17.58
C THR A 194 2.95 8.59 17.93
N LEU A 195 3.73 9.25 17.08
CA LEU A 195 5.16 9.49 17.30
C LEU A 195 5.39 10.31 18.59
N GLY A 196 4.54 11.31 18.85
CA GLY A 196 4.58 12.11 20.07
C GLY A 196 5.70 13.15 20.14
N GLU A 197 6.60 13.15 19.17
CA GLU A 197 7.65 14.14 18.93
C GLU A 197 7.72 14.48 17.43
N PRO A 198 8.34 15.61 17.04
CA PRO A 198 8.49 15.96 15.62
C PRO A 198 9.34 14.94 14.86
N LEU A 199 9.03 14.75 13.58
CA LEU A 199 9.84 13.92 12.69
C LEU A 199 11.28 14.50 12.58
N PRO A 200 12.33 13.66 12.54
CA PRO A 200 13.69 14.15 12.38
C PRO A 200 13.86 14.97 11.10
N ALA A 201 14.57 16.09 11.17
CA ALA A 201 14.89 16.92 10.00
C ALA A 201 16.07 16.37 9.17
N GLU A 202 16.79 15.36 9.67
CA GLU A 202 17.87 14.71 8.91
C GLU A 202 17.25 13.69 7.92
N PRO A 203 17.55 13.78 6.61
CA PRO A 203 16.88 12.97 5.59
C PRO A 203 16.92 11.45 5.84
N SER A 204 18.05 10.91 6.29
CA SER A 204 18.22 9.46 6.50
C SER A 204 17.40 8.95 7.68
N ALA A 205 17.39 9.69 8.79
CA ALA A 205 16.59 9.43 9.97
C ALA A 205 15.09 9.57 9.67
N ALA A 206 14.70 10.61 8.93
CA ALA A 206 13.32 10.79 8.47
C ALA A 206 12.87 9.61 7.60
N ALA A 207 13.67 9.23 6.61
CA ALA A 207 13.37 8.15 5.68
C ALA A 207 13.20 6.80 6.39
N THR A 208 14.06 6.50 7.36
CA THR A 208 13.96 5.27 8.17
C THR A 208 12.66 5.25 8.96
N THR A 209 12.36 6.33 9.69
CA THR A 209 11.14 6.43 10.50
C THR A 209 9.87 6.34 9.64
N LEU A 210 9.87 6.98 8.46
CA LEU A 210 8.74 6.91 7.54
C LEU A 210 8.57 5.50 6.93
N ALA A 211 9.66 4.83 6.55
CA ALA A 211 9.62 3.46 6.05
C ALA A 211 9.09 2.48 7.12
N ASP A 212 9.54 2.63 8.36
CA ASP A 212 9.04 1.85 9.50
C ASP A 212 7.53 2.09 9.70
N ALA A 213 7.06 3.34 9.60
CA ALA A 213 5.63 3.64 9.72
C ALA A 213 4.78 3.01 8.61
N VAL A 214 5.28 2.96 7.37
CA VAL A 214 4.60 2.29 6.25
C VAL A 214 4.35 0.81 6.54
N VAL A 215 5.33 0.11 7.12
CA VAL A 215 5.27 -1.34 7.36
C VAL A 215 4.60 -1.67 8.70
N GLU A 216 5.06 -1.04 9.78
CA GLU A 216 4.73 -1.45 11.14
C GLU A 216 3.49 -0.74 11.70
N GLN A 217 3.32 0.55 11.41
CA GLN A 217 2.19 1.31 11.96
C GLN A 217 0.94 1.19 11.10
N PHE A 218 1.09 1.35 9.78
CA PHE A 218 -0.03 1.38 8.86
C PHE A 218 -0.22 0.08 8.08
N GLU A 219 0.75 -0.84 8.11
CA GLU A 219 0.70 -2.12 7.39
C GLU A 219 0.35 -1.94 5.90
N LEU A 220 0.84 -0.86 5.27
CA LEU A 220 0.52 -0.52 3.88
C LEU A 220 1.36 -1.30 2.88
N ALA A 221 2.51 -1.81 3.31
CA ALA A 221 3.39 -2.65 2.50
C ALA A 221 4.02 -3.73 3.38
N ARG A 222 4.43 -4.84 2.77
CA ARG A 222 5.16 -5.90 3.48
C ARG A 222 6.56 -5.45 3.86
N ARG A 223 7.19 -4.64 3.02
CA ARG A 223 8.56 -4.16 3.20
C ARG A 223 8.73 -2.79 2.58
N ALA A 224 9.52 -1.94 3.23
CA ALA A 224 9.96 -0.65 2.74
C ALA A 224 11.45 -0.49 3.04
N GLU A 225 12.28 -0.30 2.01
CA GLU A 225 13.73 -0.13 2.14
C GLU A 225 14.15 1.27 1.64
N PRO A 226 14.48 2.20 2.54
CA PRO A 226 14.93 3.53 2.16
C PRO A 226 16.41 3.53 1.77
N ALA A 227 16.73 4.25 0.71
CA ALA A 227 18.07 4.59 0.26
C ALA A 227 18.13 6.11 0.01
N VAL A 228 18.97 6.81 0.77
CA VAL A 228 19.08 8.27 0.71
C VAL A 228 20.38 8.65 0.02
N ASP A 229 20.28 9.51 -0.98
CA ASP A 229 21.38 10.25 -1.58
C ASP A 229 21.18 11.73 -1.27
N ALA A 230 21.69 12.16 -0.11
CA ALA A 230 21.49 13.52 0.38
C ALA A 230 22.26 14.57 -0.45
N ASP A 231 23.34 14.16 -1.13
CA ASP A 231 24.13 15.05 -1.97
C ASP A 231 23.40 15.37 -3.29
N ASP A 232 22.61 14.42 -3.81
CA ASP A 232 21.74 14.59 -4.99
C ASP A 232 20.30 15.02 -4.63
N GLY A 233 20.03 15.29 -3.36
CA GLY A 233 18.71 15.71 -2.90
C GLY A 233 17.61 14.69 -3.17
N ARG A 234 17.92 13.39 -3.02
CA ARG A 234 17.09 12.27 -3.45
C ARG A 234 16.91 11.21 -2.35
N LEU A 235 15.67 10.77 -2.17
CA LEU A 235 15.31 9.57 -1.41
C LEU A 235 14.63 8.58 -2.37
N THR A 236 15.04 7.32 -2.33
CA THR A 236 14.29 6.23 -2.95
C THR A 236 13.92 5.19 -1.92
N VAL A 237 12.65 4.78 -1.90
CA VAL A 237 12.16 3.72 -1.05
C VAL A 237 11.68 2.57 -1.94
N ALA A 238 12.31 1.41 -1.81
CA ALA A 238 11.83 0.19 -2.45
C ALA A 238 10.68 -0.40 -1.63
N ILE A 239 9.53 -0.59 -2.25
CA ILE A 239 8.29 -1.06 -1.64
C ILE A 239 7.97 -2.45 -2.18
N ASP A 240 7.88 -3.46 -1.31
CA ASP A 240 7.39 -4.80 -1.67
C ASP A 240 5.94 -4.98 -1.23
N SER A 241 5.09 -5.42 -2.17
CA SER A 241 3.74 -5.90 -1.92
C SER A 241 2.86 -4.92 -1.13
N SER A 242 2.30 -3.94 -1.85
CA SER A 242 1.36 -2.93 -1.33
C SER A 242 -0.04 -3.49 -1.04
N ALA A 243 -0.67 -3.01 0.03
CA ALA A 243 -2.05 -3.35 0.40
C ALA A 243 -3.12 -2.62 -0.46
N PHE A 244 -2.73 -1.62 -1.24
CA PHE A 244 -3.63 -0.78 -2.06
C PHE A 244 -3.40 -0.94 -3.57
N GLY A 245 -2.78 -2.04 -3.97
CA GLY A 245 -2.44 -2.34 -5.35
C GLY A 245 -1.21 -1.58 -5.84
N ASP A 246 -1.17 -1.31 -7.14
CA ASP A 246 -0.02 -0.69 -7.82
C ASP A 246 0.30 0.70 -7.26
N VAL A 247 1.58 0.91 -6.90
CA VAL A 247 2.04 2.10 -6.18
C VAL A 247 2.15 3.34 -7.09
N ASP A 248 2.17 3.15 -8.40
CA ASP A 248 2.22 4.20 -9.42
C ASP A 248 0.88 4.92 -9.66
N ARG A 249 -0.22 4.38 -9.12
CA ARG A 249 -1.54 5.03 -9.19
C ARG A 249 -1.48 6.41 -8.55
N VAL A 250 -2.29 7.32 -9.10
CA VAL A 250 -2.30 8.71 -8.66
C VAL A 250 -2.57 8.80 -7.15
N ASP A 251 -1.68 9.50 -6.46
CA ASP A 251 -1.77 9.76 -5.01
C ASP A 251 -1.91 8.48 -4.17
N HIS A 252 -1.20 7.41 -4.55
CA HIS A 252 -1.20 6.14 -3.83
C HIS A 252 -0.81 6.31 -2.34
N PRO A 253 -1.51 5.65 -1.38
CA PRO A 253 -1.31 5.87 0.06
C PRO A 253 0.15 5.79 0.51
N VAL A 254 0.91 4.81 0.02
CA VAL A 254 2.34 4.64 0.33
C VAL A 254 3.17 5.80 -0.22
N ALA A 255 3.07 6.07 -1.52
CA ALA A 255 3.90 7.08 -2.17
C ALA A 255 3.55 8.50 -1.69
N SER A 256 2.27 8.76 -1.48
CA SER A 256 1.74 10.02 -0.93
C SER A 256 2.17 10.23 0.51
N PHE A 257 2.11 9.21 1.38
CA PHE A 257 2.59 9.31 2.75
C PHE A 257 4.10 9.63 2.82
N LEU A 258 4.91 8.94 2.01
CA LEU A 258 6.35 9.20 1.95
C LEU A 258 6.64 10.63 1.46
N ALA A 259 5.99 11.08 0.39
CA ALA A 259 6.21 12.41 -0.15
C ALA A 259 5.77 13.52 0.82
N VAL A 260 4.62 13.34 1.49
CA VAL A 260 4.16 14.25 2.56
C VAL A 260 5.15 14.29 3.71
N GLY A 261 5.59 13.12 4.20
CA GLY A 261 6.51 13.06 5.32
C GLY A 261 7.87 13.71 5.03
N VAL A 262 8.39 13.54 3.81
CA VAL A 262 9.64 14.20 3.40
C VAL A 262 9.43 15.71 3.23
N ALA A 263 8.28 16.14 2.69
CA ALA A 263 7.97 17.57 2.56
C ALA A 263 7.90 18.26 3.92
N GLU A 264 7.28 17.60 4.90
CA GLU A 264 7.20 18.08 6.29
C GLU A 264 8.56 18.05 7.00
N ALA A 265 9.34 16.98 6.83
CA ALA A 265 10.67 16.87 7.46
C ALA A 265 11.64 17.95 6.98
N LEU A 266 11.61 18.25 5.68
CA LEU A 266 12.59 19.13 5.03
C LEU A 266 12.08 20.56 4.84
N ASP A 267 10.78 20.80 5.05
CA ASP A 267 10.09 22.07 4.76
C ASP A 267 10.38 22.55 3.32
N ARG A 268 10.31 21.62 2.36
CA ARG A 268 10.63 21.86 0.94
C ARG A 268 9.63 21.19 0.01
N PRO A 269 9.38 21.77 -1.18
CA PRO A 269 8.63 21.09 -2.23
C PRO A 269 9.30 19.76 -2.63
N ILE A 270 8.52 18.70 -2.69
CA ILE A 270 8.99 17.35 -3.06
C ILE A 270 8.38 16.94 -4.39
N GLU A 271 9.22 16.65 -5.37
CA GLU A 271 8.81 15.97 -6.59
C GLU A 271 8.79 14.46 -6.36
N LEU A 272 7.66 13.82 -6.68
CA LEU A 272 7.44 12.38 -6.53
C LEU A 272 7.43 11.69 -7.89
N ALA A 273 8.29 10.69 -8.04
CA ALA A 273 8.28 9.72 -9.13
C ALA A 273 8.10 8.31 -8.57
N VAL A 274 7.39 7.45 -9.30
CA VAL A 274 7.21 6.04 -8.94
C VAL A 274 7.49 5.21 -10.18
N ASP A 275 8.42 4.28 -10.04
CA ASP A 275 8.85 3.37 -11.11
C ASP A 275 8.67 1.92 -10.67
N ALA A 276 8.50 1.00 -11.61
CA ALA A 276 8.51 -0.43 -11.32
C ALA A 276 9.91 -0.89 -10.88
N GLY A 277 9.96 -1.79 -9.89
CA GLY A 277 11.18 -2.40 -9.39
C GLY A 277 11.70 -3.55 -10.26
N GLU A 278 12.62 -4.34 -9.70
CA GLU A 278 13.18 -5.49 -10.41
C GLU A 278 12.20 -6.66 -10.47
N THR A 279 11.34 -6.77 -9.45
CA THR A 279 10.30 -7.79 -9.37
C THR A 279 8.91 -7.22 -9.63
N PRO A 280 7.93 -8.03 -10.07
CA PRO A 280 6.59 -7.53 -10.43
C PRO A 280 5.83 -6.85 -9.30
N ASP A 281 6.11 -7.23 -8.04
CA ASP A 281 5.42 -6.71 -6.85
C ASP A 281 6.23 -5.59 -6.14
N GLU A 282 7.36 -5.20 -6.72
CA GLU A 282 8.27 -4.20 -6.19
C GLU A 282 8.10 -2.86 -6.93
N TRP A 283 8.12 -1.77 -6.17
CA TRP A 283 8.01 -0.41 -6.67
C TRP A 283 9.09 0.48 -6.06
N LEU A 284 9.63 1.41 -6.84
CA LEU A 284 10.62 2.39 -6.41
C LEU A 284 9.95 3.76 -6.29
N VAL A 285 9.69 4.18 -5.06
CA VAL A 285 9.15 5.52 -4.76
C VAL A 285 10.30 6.48 -4.58
N THR A 286 10.44 7.46 -5.46
CA THR A 286 11.53 8.45 -5.43
C THR A 286 11.00 9.85 -5.11
N CYS A 287 11.51 10.44 -4.04
CA CYS A 287 11.29 11.83 -3.63
C CYS A 287 12.53 12.66 -3.96
N ARG A 288 12.36 13.82 -4.61
CA ARG A 288 13.44 14.79 -4.88
C ARG A 288 13.09 16.18 -4.35
N TRP A 289 14.05 16.90 -3.78
CA TRP A 289 13.81 18.21 -3.14
C TRP A 289 14.69 19.37 -3.61
N ASP A 290 15.60 19.14 -4.54
CA ASP A 290 16.52 20.17 -5.06
C ASP A 290 16.28 20.48 -6.55
N HIS A 291 15.01 20.67 -6.95
CA HIS A 291 14.65 20.88 -8.36
C HIS A 291 14.78 22.34 -8.86
N VAL A 292 15.52 23.22 -8.19
CA VAL A 292 15.56 24.65 -8.57
C VAL A 292 16.95 25.25 -8.43
N ASP A 293 17.83 25.04 -9.41
CA ASP A 293 18.84 26.05 -9.78
C ASP A 293 19.44 25.91 -11.20
N GLU A 294 19.25 24.81 -11.93
CA GLU A 294 19.97 24.60 -13.21
C GLU A 294 19.21 24.94 -14.51
N ARG A 295 18.06 25.63 -14.48
CA ARG A 295 17.32 26.00 -15.72
C ARG A 295 17.34 27.47 -16.09
N THR A 296 18.37 28.20 -15.63
CA THR A 296 18.66 29.56 -16.11
C THR A 296 20.07 29.64 -16.70
N GLU A 297 20.26 29.10 -17.90
CA GLU A 297 21.31 29.54 -18.85
C GLU A 297 20.74 29.66 -20.26
#